data_AF-A0A536K5H2-F1
#
_entry.id   AF-A0A536K5H2-F1
#
_cell.length_a   1.000
_cell.length_b   1.000
_cell.length_c   1.000
_cell.angle_alpha   90.00
_cell.angle_beta   90.00
_cell.angle_gamma   90.00
#
_symmetry.space_group_name_H-M   'P 1'
#
loop_
_entity.id
_entity.type
_entity.pdbx_description
1 polymer ?
#
loop_
_entity_poly.entity_id
_entity_poly.type
_entity_poly.pdbx_seq_one_letter_code
_entity_poly.pdbx_strand_id
1 'polypeptide(L)'
;MAEGSNGKRSREEARAAIERLDLRRQVEKSMEVYGWERERALEAERWYRNFLRLCHEHDGPVTAIGRDADELWHLHILDTRKYEADCEAIFGRFLNHTPLYGEPTAKDKKLFEETVKLYERTFGAVPERVGWVCIFG
;
A
#
# COMPACT_ATOMS: atom_id res chain seq x y z
N MET A 1 29.44 10.74 15.99
CA MET A 1 28.42 9.68 15.85
C MET A 1 27.93 9.75 14.41
N ALA A 2 27.86 8.61 13.73
CA ALA A 2 27.82 8.54 12.27
C ALA A 2 26.63 9.30 11.65
N GLU A 3 26.95 10.21 10.73
CA GLU A 3 26.03 10.72 9.72
C GLU A 3 25.82 9.60 8.70
N GLY A 4 24.65 8.95 8.76
CA GLY A 4 24.17 8.06 7.71
C GLY A 4 22.98 8.72 7.04
N SER A 5 23.19 9.32 5.86
CA SER A 5 22.10 9.79 4.99
C SER A 5 21.12 8.64 4.77
N ASN A 6 19.89 8.74 5.29
CA ASN A 6 18.82 7.86 4.86
C ASN A 6 18.03 8.54 3.76
N GLY A 7 18.70 8.68 2.61
CA GLY A 7 18.07 9.13 1.39
C GLY A 7 17.02 8.11 0.94
N LYS A 8 15.96 8.61 0.30
CA LYS A 8 14.96 7.78 -0.40
C LYS A 8 15.68 6.68 -1.20
N ARG A 9 15.26 5.42 -1.00
CA ARG A 9 15.80 4.27 -1.74
C ARG A 9 15.65 4.49 -3.25
N SER A 10 16.57 3.99 -4.06
CA SER A 10 16.37 4.02 -5.52
C SER A 10 15.16 3.19 -5.94
N ARG A 11 14.63 3.43 -7.14
CA ARG A 11 13.48 2.68 -7.67
C ARG A 11 13.77 1.17 -7.78
N GLU A 12 15.01 0.80 -8.08
CA GLU A 12 15.42 -0.60 -8.21
C GLU A 12 15.51 -1.28 -6.84
N GLU A 13 16.13 -0.63 -5.86
CA GLU A 13 16.20 -1.13 -4.48
C GLU A 13 14.81 -1.29 -3.88
N ALA A 14 13.95 -0.28 -4.03
CA ALA A 14 12.58 -0.32 -3.53
C ALA A 14 11.78 -1.46 -4.19
N ARG A 15 11.91 -1.65 -5.51
CA ARG A 15 11.24 -2.76 -6.20
C ARG A 15 11.73 -4.12 -5.70
N ALA A 16 13.04 -4.30 -5.53
CA ALA A 16 13.60 -5.54 -5.01
C ALA A 16 13.17 -5.81 -3.56
N ALA A 17 13.07 -4.77 -2.72
CA ALA A 17 12.55 -4.88 -1.36
C ALA A 17 11.06 -5.27 -1.36
N ILE A 18 10.25 -4.62 -2.19
CA ILE A 18 8.82 -4.94 -2.35
C ILE A 18 8.63 -6.39 -2.80
N GLU A 19 9.42 -6.90 -3.75
CA GLU A 19 9.34 -8.29 -4.22
C GLU A 19 9.67 -9.31 -3.11
N ARG A 20 10.58 -8.97 -2.19
CA ARG A 20 11.00 -9.84 -1.08
C ARG A 20 10.11 -9.80 0.15
N LEU A 21 9.10 -8.93 0.18
CA LEU A 21 8.16 -8.87 1.31
C LEU A 21 7.56 -10.25 1.59
N ASP A 22 7.70 -10.69 2.85
CA ASP A 22 6.98 -11.84 3.37
C ASP A 22 5.65 -11.37 3.97
N LEU A 23 4.57 -11.54 3.21
CA LEU A 23 3.20 -11.18 3.62
C LEU A 23 2.34 -12.41 3.94
N ARG A 24 2.95 -13.60 4.12
CA ARG A 24 2.21 -14.85 4.33
C ARG A 24 1.23 -14.76 5.48
N ARG A 25 1.65 -14.18 6.61
CA ARG A 25 0.79 -14.01 7.80
C ARG A 25 -0.37 -13.07 7.53
N GLN A 26 -0.14 -11.96 6.83
CA GLN A 26 -1.19 -11.00 6.47
C GLN A 26 -2.21 -11.63 5.51
N VAL A 27 -1.74 -12.40 4.52
CA VAL A 27 -2.59 -13.17 3.60
C VAL A 27 -3.40 -14.24 4.34
N GLU A 28 -2.79 -15.02 5.23
CA GLU A 28 -3.51 -16.01 6.03
C GLU A 28 -4.54 -15.35 6.96
N LYS A 29 -4.17 -14.20 7.56
CA LYS A 29 -5.06 -13.49 8.47
C LYS A 29 -6.25 -12.87 7.75
N SER A 30 -6.09 -12.40 6.51
CA SER A 30 -7.22 -11.88 5.73
C SER A 30 -8.23 -12.97 5.39
N MET A 31 -7.77 -14.20 5.15
CA MET A 31 -8.65 -15.37 4.99
C MET A 31 -9.41 -15.69 6.29
N GLU A 32 -8.74 -15.65 7.43
CA GLU A 32 -9.34 -15.95 8.75
C GLU A 32 -10.35 -14.86 9.19
N VAL A 33 -9.98 -13.59 9.07
CA VAL A 33 -10.76 -12.45 9.61
C VAL A 33 -11.90 -12.06 8.68
N TYR A 34 -11.65 -12.04 7.36
CA TYR A 34 -12.62 -11.56 6.39
C TYR A 34 -13.29 -12.68 5.58
N GLY A 35 -12.92 -13.95 5.83
CA GLY A 35 -13.46 -15.10 5.10
C GLY A 35 -13.06 -15.13 3.62
N TRP A 36 -11.93 -14.54 3.25
CA TRP A 36 -11.50 -14.49 1.86
C TRP A 36 -11.01 -15.85 1.38
N GLU A 37 -11.38 -16.19 0.15
CA GLU A 37 -10.72 -17.27 -0.58
C GLU A 37 -9.27 -16.90 -0.87
N ARG A 38 -8.41 -17.92 -0.96
CA ARG A 38 -6.97 -17.75 -1.18
C ARG A 38 -6.66 -16.91 -2.42
N GLU A 39 -7.39 -17.11 -3.50
CA GLU A 39 -7.19 -16.36 -4.76
C GLU A 39 -7.40 -14.86 -4.57
N ARG A 40 -8.46 -14.47 -3.86
CA ARG A 40 -8.75 -13.07 -3.52
C ARG A 40 -7.65 -12.47 -2.64
N ALA A 41 -7.18 -13.21 -1.64
CA ALA A 41 -6.10 -12.75 -0.76
C ALA A 41 -4.77 -12.55 -1.53
N LEU A 42 -4.47 -13.42 -2.50
CA LEU A 42 -3.28 -13.28 -3.36
C LEU A 42 -3.42 -12.13 -4.37
N GLU A 43 -4.62 -11.86 -4.89
CA GLU A 43 -4.88 -10.68 -5.73
C GLU A 43 -4.72 -9.38 -4.93
N ALA A 44 -5.27 -9.35 -3.71
CA ALA A 44 -5.09 -8.24 -2.79
C ALA A 44 -3.60 -7.97 -2.51
N GLU A 45 -2.80 -9.02 -2.33
CA GLU A 45 -1.36 -8.90 -2.12
C GLU A 45 -0.65 -8.29 -3.33
N ARG A 46 -1.00 -8.72 -4.55
CA ARG A 46 -0.47 -8.14 -5.79
C ARG A 46 -0.74 -6.64 -5.87
N TRP A 47 -1.97 -6.22 -5.60
CA TRP A 47 -2.34 -4.81 -5.62
C TRP A 47 -1.71 -4.00 -4.49
N TYR A 48 -1.54 -4.60 -3.31
CA TYR A 48 -0.81 -3.95 -2.22
C TYR A 48 0.66 -3.70 -2.59
N ARG A 49 1.32 -4.65 -3.26
CA ARG A 49 2.69 -4.45 -3.77
C ARG A 49 2.73 -3.33 -4.83
N ASN A 50 1.74 -3.26 -5.72
CA ASN A 50 1.63 -2.17 -6.70
C ASN A 50 1.41 -0.81 -6.03
N PHE A 51 0.59 -0.76 -4.98
CA PHE A 51 0.41 0.42 -4.16
C PHE A 51 1.74 0.91 -3.56
N LEU A 52 2.52 0.02 -2.93
CA LEU A 52 3.83 0.37 -2.35
C LEU A 52 4.78 0.94 -3.40
N ARG A 53 4.75 0.43 -4.64
CA ARG A 53 5.55 0.96 -5.76
C ARG A 53 5.15 2.39 -6.10
N LEU A 54 3.86 2.68 -6.23
CA LEU A 54 3.39 4.03 -6.50
C LEU A 54 3.70 4.98 -5.34
N CYS A 55 3.57 4.50 -4.10
CA CYS A 55 3.91 5.30 -2.92
C CYS A 55 5.38 5.69 -2.89
N HIS A 56 6.27 4.77 -3.30
CA HIS A 56 7.69 5.07 -3.44
C HIS A 56 7.91 6.11 -4.54
N GLU A 57 7.33 5.91 -5.72
CA GLU A 57 7.51 6.83 -6.87
C GLU A 57 7.03 8.25 -6.55
N HIS A 58 5.94 8.39 -5.79
CA HIS A 58 5.31 9.66 -5.44
C HIS A 58 5.67 10.20 -4.06
N ASP A 59 6.59 9.55 -3.34
CA ASP A 59 7.07 9.96 -2.01
C ASP A 59 5.95 10.08 -0.94
N GLY A 60 4.98 9.17 -0.97
CA GLY A 60 3.91 9.09 0.03
C GLY A 60 2.70 8.28 -0.42
N PRO A 61 1.72 8.04 0.48
CA PRO A 61 0.52 7.28 0.14
C PRO A 61 -0.26 7.88 -1.03
N VAL A 62 -0.61 7.04 -2.00
CA VAL A 62 -1.57 7.39 -3.06
C VAL A 62 -2.99 7.06 -2.60
N THR A 63 -4.02 7.73 -3.14
CA THR A 63 -5.38 7.64 -2.58
C THR A 63 -6.22 6.46 -3.06
N ALA A 64 -5.88 5.84 -4.20
CA ALA A 64 -6.70 4.80 -4.82
C ALA A 64 -6.08 3.38 -4.69
N ILE A 65 -5.89 2.89 -3.46
CA ILE A 65 -5.26 1.57 -3.18
C ILE A 65 -6.13 0.36 -3.56
N GLY A 66 -7.46 0.51 -3.57
CA GLY A 66 -8.40 -0.61 -3.72
C GLY A 66 -8.67 -1.30 -2.37
N ARG A 67 -9.93 -1.71 -2.14
CA ARG A 67 -10.39 -2.12 -0.81
C ARG A 67 -9.59 -3.27 -0.20
N ASP A 68 -9.35 -4.32 -0.95
CA ASP A 68 -8.68 -5.50 -0.36
C ASP A 68 -7.18 -5.26 -0.10
N ALA A 69 -6.54 -4.46 -0.95
CA ALA A 69 -5.15 -4.06 -0.74
C ALA A 69 -5.02 -3.11 0.47
N ASP A 70 -6.03 -2.26 0.73
CA ASP A 70 -6.12 -1.43 1.93
C ASP A 70 -6.19 -2.29 3.21
N GLU A 71 -7.05 -3.30 3.22
CA GLU A 71 -7.19 -4.22 4.36
C GLU A 71 -5.89 -5.00 4.62
N LEU A 72 -5.20 -5.46 3.57
CA LEU A 72 -3.88 -6.07 3.72
C LEU A 72 -2.85 -5.07 4.24
N TRP A 73 -2.92 -3.81 3.81
CA TRP A 73 -2.06 -2.76 4.35
C TRP A 73 -2.32 -2.54 5.85
N HIS A 74 -3.58 -2.53 6.28
CA HIS A 74 -3.92 -2.42 7.71
C HIS A 74 -3.40 -3.62 8.50
N LEU A 75 -3.60 -4.85 8.01
CA LEU A 75 -3.02 -6.05 8.63
C LEU A 75 -1.49 -5.99 8.71
N HIS A 76 -0.83 -5.39 7.72
CA HIS A 76 0.61 -5.16 7.75
C HIS A 76 0.98 -4.12 8.82
N ILE A 77 0.28 -2.98 8.89
CA ILE A 77 0.50 -1.92 9.90
C ILE A 77 0.35 -2.46 11.33
N LEU A 78 -0.60 -3.38 11.57
CA LEU A 78 -0.81 -3.99 12.88
C LEU A 78 0.39 -4.83 13.37
N ASP A 79 1.23 -5.34 12.46
CA ASP A 79 2.54 -5.92 12.78
C ASP A 79 3.61 -4.82 12.80
N THR A 80 3.51 -3.93 13.78
CA THR A 80 4.20 -2.62 13.78
C THR A 80 5.71 -2.70 13.58
N ARG A 81 6.39 -3.68 14.21
CA ARG A 81 7.84 -3.87 14.08
C ARG A 81 8.22 -4.33 12.68
N LYS A 82 7.45 -5.24 12.09
CA LYS A 82 7.66 -5.69 10.72
C LYS A 82 7.40 -4.55 9.74
N TYR A 83 6.29 -3.84 9.91
CA TYR A 83 5.92 -2.73 9.05
C TYR A 83 6.97 -1.62 9.05
N GLU A 84 7.52 -1.28 10.21
CA GLU A 84 8.61 -0.30 10.33
C GLU A 84 9.86 -0.76 9.56
N ALA A 85 10.30 -2.00 9.75
CA ALA A 85 11.47 -2.55 9.07
C ALA A 85 11.27 -2.63 7.54
N ASP A 86 10.09 -3.05 7.10
CA ASP A 86 9.74 -3.14 5.69
C ASP A 86 9.64 -1.74 5.05
N CYS A 87 9.08 -0.75 5.76
CA CYS A 87 9.09 0.64 5.31
C CYS A 87 10.50 1.20 5.17
N GLU A 88 11.38 0.90 6.12
CA GLU A 88 12.78 1.32 6.06
C GLU A 88 13.50 0.70 4.85
N ALA A 89 13.26 -0.57 4.57
CA ALA A 89 13.82 -1.27 3.41
C ALA A 89 13.31 -0.71 2.07
N ILE A 90 12.03 -0.32 1.98
CA ILE A 90 11.39 0.14 0.74
C ILE A 90 11.58 1.63 0.51
N PHE A 91 11.34 2.45 1.53
CA PHE A 91 11.25 3.91 1.42
C PHE A 91 12.46 4.62 2.03
N GLY A 92 13.20 3.97 2.93
CA GLY A 92 14.19 4.64 3.79
C GLY A 92 13.54 5.52 4.85
N ARG A 93 12.25 5.28 5.16
CA ARG A 93 11.49 5.96 6.20
C ARG A 93 10.17 5.26 6.43
N PHE A 94 9.53 5.55 7.55
CA PHE A 94 8.17 5.10 7.82
C PHE A 94 7.16 5.69 6.82
N LEU A 95 6.33 4.84 6.21
CA LEU A 95 5.21 5.27 5.39
C LEU A 95 4.00 5.50 6.31
N ASN A 96 3.74 6.77 6.63
CA ASN A 96 2.61 7.16 7.47
C ASN A 96 1.27 6.81 6.81
N HIS A 97 0.34 6.29 7.61
CA HIS A 97 -1.05 6.06 7.22
C HIS A 97 -1.93 7.12 7.87
N THR A 98 -2.65 7.90 7.06
CA THR A 98 -3.61 8.90 7.53
C THR A 98 -4.99 8.54 6.97
N PRO A 99 -5.92 8.04 7.81
CA PRO A 99 -7.25 7.70 7.33
C PRO A 99 -8.00 8.91 6.79
N LEU A 100 -8.82 8.70 5.77
CA LEU A 100 -9.80 9.70 5.36
C LEU A 100 -10.96 9.69 6.37
N TYR A 101 -11.17 10.81 7.05
CA TYR A 101 -12.29 10.99 7.98
C TYR A 101 -13.37 11.86 7.33
N GLY A 102 -14.60 11.35 7.25
CA GLY A 102 -15.74 12.07 6.70
C GLY A 102 -15.81 12.06 5.17
N GLU A 103 -16.57 13.01 4.60
CA GLU A 103 -16.80 13.08 3.16
C GLU A 103 -15.56 13.57 2.39
N PRO A 104 -15.21 12.93 1.25
CA PRO A 104 -14.10 13.37 0.41
C PRO A 104 -14.28 14.80 -0.07
N THR A 105 -13.25 15.64 0.13
CA THR A 105 -13.22 16.99 -0.42
C THR A 105 -13.06 16.97 -1.95
N ALA A 106 -13.27 18.12 -2.61
CA ALA A 106 -12.99 18.25 -4.04
C ALA A 106 -11.52 17.95 -4.38
N LYS A 107 -10.59 18.27 -3.46
CA LYS A 107 -9.17 17.96 -3.62
C LYS A 107 -8.93 16.45 -3.57
N ASP A 108 -9.57 15.76 -2.63
CA ASP A 108 -9.44 14.30 -2.50
C ASP A 108 -9.94 13.64 -3.78
N LYS A 109 -11.13 14.04 -4.27
CA LYS A 109 -11.74 13.55 -5.53
C LYS A 109 -10.78 13.65 -6.70
N LYS A 110 -10.14 14.82 -6.86
CA LYS A 110 -9.14 15.03 -7.90
C LYS A 110 -7.93 14.11 -7.74
N LEU A 111 -7.38 13.98 -6.53
CA LEU A 111 -6.25 13.10 -6.25
C LEU A 111 -6.57 11.63 -6.53
N PHE A 112 -7.79 11.20 -6.20
CA PHE A 112 -8.27 9.86 -6.49
C PHE A 112 -8.32 9.60 -7.99
N GLU A 113 -8.92 10.49 -8.78
CA GLU A 113 -8.94 10.37 -10.24
C GLU A 113 -7.54 10.35 -10.86
N GLU A 114 -6.62 11.19 -10.36
CA GLU A 114 -5.23 11.22 -10.78
C GLU A 114 -4.51 9.90 -10.46
N THR A 115 -4.77 9.32 -9.30
CA THR A 115 -4.21 8.04 -8.87
C THR A 115 -4.77 6.88 -9.70
N VAL A 116 -6.07 6.87 -10.01
CA VAL A 116 -6.66 5.84 -10.89
C VAL A 116 -5.96 5.84 -12.26
N LYS A 117 -5.78 7.01 -12.87
CA LYS A 117 -5.05 7.13 -14.14
C LYS A 117 -3.58 6.73 -14.00
N LEU A 118 -2.98 6.92 -12.83
CA LEU A 118 -1.62 6.48 -12.54
C LEU A 118 -1.52 4.94 -12.54
N TYR A 119 -2.48 4.24 -11.91
CA TYR A 119 -2.55 2.78 -11.97
C TYR A 119 -2.68 2.27 -13.41
N GLU A 120 -3.60 2.83 -14.19
CA GLU A 120 -3.77 2.45 -15.60
C GLU A 120 -2.49 2.65 -16.42
N ARG A 121 -1.82 3.79 -16.26
CA ARG A 121 -0.56 4.07 -16.99
C ARG A 121 0.58 3.16 -16.57
N THR A 122 0.69 2.83 -15.28
CA THR A 122 1.83 2.09 -14.74
C THR A 122 1.68 0.58 -14.84
N PHE A 123 0.46 0.06 -14.72
CA PHE A 123 0.19 -1.39 -14.66
C PHE A 123 -0.76 -1.89 -15.74
N GLY A 124 -1.36 -0.99 -16.55
CA GLY A 124 -2.34 -1.36 -17.57
C GLY A 124 -3.72 -1.75 -17.02
N ALA A 125 -3.91 -1.65 -15.70
CA ALA A 125 -5.14 -2.03 -15.01
C ALA A 125 -5.25 -1.26 -13.67
N VAL A 126 -6.45 -1.30 -13.10
CA VAL A 126 -6.76 -0.75 -11.78
C VAL A 126 -7.17 -1.88 -10.82
N PRO A 127 -6.89 -1.75 -9.51
CA PRO A 127 -7.36 -2.72 -8.53
C PRO A 127 -8.88 -2.86 -8.57
N GLU A 128 -9.37 -4.09 -8.42
CA GLU A 128 -10.80 -4.32 -8.22
C GLU A 128 -11.29 -3.62 -6.95
N ARG A 129 -12.54 -3.12 -6.98
CA ARG A 129 -13.12 -2.31 -5.89
C ARG A 129 -12.26 -1.10 -5.50
N VAL A 130 -11.73 -0.40 -6.50
CA VAL A 130 -11.15 0.93 -6.29
C VAL A 130 -12.24 1.90 -5.84
N GLY A 131 -12.00 2.63 -4.75
CA GLY A 131 -12.97 3.55 -4.17
C GLY A 131 -12.37 4.35 -3.03
N TRP A 132 -13.18 5.16 -2.37
CA TRP A 132 -12.83 5.80 -1.10
C TRP A 132 -12.71 4.71 -0.04
N VAL A 133 -11.48 4.37 0.36
CA VAL A 133 -11.26 3.35 1.38
C VAL A 133 -10.41 3.93 2.51
N CYS A 134 -10.98 3.82 3.70
CA CYS A 134 -10.44 3.93 5.05
C CYS A 134 -11.67 3.66 5.93
N ILE A 135 -12.02 2.39 6.12
CA ILE A 135 -13.30 1.97 6.72
C ILE A 135 -13.38 2.30 8.21
N PHE A 136 -14.48 2.94 8.61
CA PHE A 136 -15.23 2.47 9.78
C PHE A 136 -16.62 2.09 9.26
N GLY A 137 -16.82 0.79 9.01
CA GLY A 137 -18.13 0.19 8.76
C GLY A 137 -18.43 -0.81 9.86
#